data_AF-A0A4U2PR44-F1
#
_entry.id   AF-A0A4U2PR44-F1
#
_cell.length_a   1.000
_cell.length_b   1.000
_cell.length_c   1.000
_cell.angle_alpha   90.00
_cell.angle_beta   90.00
_cell.angle_gamma   90.00
#
_symmetry.space_group_name_H-M   'P 1'
#
loop_
_entity.id
_entity.type
_entity.pdbx_description
1 polymer ?
#
loop_
_entity_poly.entity_id
_entity_poly.type
_entity_poly.pdbx_seq_one_letter_code
_entity_poly.pdbx_strand_id
1 'polypeptide(L)'
;MTDRFTDRLKLNLSGTGTELTPQQLNENFKSIEKEFIQRSVNVSWFGAAGDGVQDDTAALQELINKTPDYSILHIPSGRYKITSTLQIRKQGVRIFGIHKGRYRQGKGVTSIEYYGTGPCFQIGDESLPSFSGFQNVQFHDLAIRYEGTNRAALNNPFSQEVKRGYYGKGTLGIQDWKGGGVTLDNVLIEHFETAFWGCESDVNLFNCTEINYNKTGIHLQNRSSQFTSLALFTLGNDTALDLNSSNGARFLASQHIKDGSSSDIPIRIDDFMNAEFIGCWFEGLSLEHRVTVPSFIQIGATKETKNVALRDSILAIADKFKDDNGDTYGSVCDYFVDVVIGKKILVDEVGGYPRNLRNLVSFSGSSSTQQATLRSHLDFNYADNRYYKNNGTGQALLLVEKYSNNGIEHLDKTFVKAYLGAGQSILAGSWQKVNFNQISYDELTEFEATGSRWRAKQAGKYRIQAYISTDPQVDGNRTRLALHVNDQQVAGSSAYAYLDDRVIGGLNYSALSGTIELKLEADSFIDIRVFSQNKTDILPGGGLTYLTISRM
;
A
#
# COMPACT_ATOMS: atom_id res chain seq x y z
N MET A 1 -53.54 -6.23 27.14
CA MET A 1 -52.43 -6.84 26.37
C MET A 1 -51.56 -7.55 27.36
N THR A 2 -51.48 -8.88 27.28
CA THR A 2 -50.60 -9.71 28.10
C THR A 2 -49.17 -9.50 27.64
N ASP A 3 -48.38 -8.77 28.45
CA ASP A 3 -46.95 -8.70 28.25
C ASP A 3 -46.36 -10.04 28.68
N ARG A 4 -45.91 -10.81 27.69
CA ARG A 4 -45.33 -12.16 27.84
C ARG A 4 -44.19 -12.20 28.87
N PHE A 5 -43.52 -11.08 29.12
CA PHE A 5 -42.42 -11.00 30.07
C PHE A 5 -42.92 -10.78 31.50
N THR A 6 -43.91 -9.91 31.72
CA THR A 6 -44.49 -9.67 33.05
C THR A 6 -45.30 -10.85 33.56
N ASP A 7 -45.93 -11.61 32.68
CA ASP A 7 -46.73 -12.80 33.04
C ASP A 7 -45.83 -13.96 33.53
N ARG A 8 -44.65 -14.15 32.93
CA ARG A 8 -43.70 -15.21 33.30
C ARG A 8 -43.08 -15.00 34.68
N LEU A 9 -42.79 -13.74 35.01
CA LEU A 9 -42.27 -13.33 36.32
C LEU A 9 -43.39 -13.07 37.33
N LYS A 10 -44.66 -13.23 36.93
CA LYS A 10 -45.83 -12.91 37.75
C LYS A 10 -45.84 -11.48 38.30
N LEU A 11 -45.16 -10.55 37.62
CA LEU A 11 -45.10 -9.13 38.00
C LEU A 11 -46.41 -8.40 37.66
N ASN A 12 -47.24 -9.00 36.83
CA ASN A 12 -48.63 -8.60 36.56
C ASN A 12 -49.57 -8.75 37.78
N LEU A 13 -49.15 -9.47 38.84
CA LEU A 13 -49.95 -9.67 40.05
C LEU A 13 -49.99 -8.43 40.98
N SER A 14 -49.12 -7.44 40.77
CA SER A 14 -49.09 -6.25 41.62
C SER A 14 -50.37 -5.41 41.57
N GLY A 15 -51.23 -5.62 40.55
CA GLY A 15 -52.54 -5.00 40.41
C GLY A 15 -53.73 -5.86 40.87
N THR A 16 -53.52 -7.12 41.27
CA THR A 16 -54.60 -8.09 41.55
C THR A 16 -54.82 -8.36 43.04
N GLY A 17 -54.07 -7.70 43.93
CA GLY A 17 -54.13 -7.93 45.38
C GLY A 17 -53.56 -9.28 45.84
N THR A 18 -52.85 -10.00 44.96
CA THR A 18 -52.17 -11.26 45.27
C THR A 18 -50.71 -10.98 45.56
N GLU A 19 -50.26 -11.19 46.80
CA GLU A 19 -48.85 -11.02 47.17
C GLU A 19 -48.00 -12.21 46.75
N LEU A 20 -46.78 -11.96 46.27
CA LEU A 20 -45.79 -12.99 46.02
C LEU A 20 -45.23 -13.51 47.35
N THR A 21 -45.12 -14.83 47.52
CA THR A 21 -44.46 -15.38 48.70
C THR A 21 -42.95 -15.07 48.68
N PRO A 22 -42.25 -15.02 49.83
CA PRO A 22 -40.80 -14.80 49.85
C PRO A 22 -40.01 -15.77 48.97
N GLN A 23 -40.47 -17.03 48.86
CA GLN A 23 -39.85 -18.02 47.98
C GLN A 23 -40.06 -17.68 46.50
N GLN A 24 -41.28 -17.30 46.09
CA GLN A 24 -41.57 -16.88 44.72
C GLN A 24 -40.80 -15.60 44.35
N LEU A 25 -40.68 -14.67 45.29
CA LEU A 25 -39.86 -13.47 45.12
C LEU A 25 -38.39 -13.83 44.88
N ASN A 26 -37.84 -14.74 45.69
CA ASN A 26 -36.46 -15.24 45.53
C ASN A 26 -36.23 -15.97 44.20
N GLU A 27 -37.18 -16.79 43.74
CA GLU A 27 -37.12 -17.47 42.44
C GLU A 27 -37.23 -16.50 41.26
N ASN A 28 -38.06 -15.46 41.39
CA ASN A 28 -38.14 -14.37 40.43
C ASN A 28 -36.81 -13.60 40.34
N PHE A 29 -36.20 -13.25 41.48
CA PHE A 29 -34.90 -12.57 41.51
C PHE A 29 -33.80 -13.43 40.89
N LYS A 30 -33.75 -14.72 41.20
CA LYS A 30 -32.81 -15.65 40.54
C LYS A 30 -33.05 -15.77 39.04
N SER A 31 -34.30 -15.73 38.59
CA SER A 31 -34.63 -15.79 37.16
C SER A 31 -34.27 -14.50 36.44
N ILE A 32 -34.52 -13.33 37.06
CA ILE A 32 -34.11 -12.02 36.56
C ILE A 32 -32.57 -11.92 36.52
N GLU A 33 -31.90 -12.33 37.60
CA GLU A 33 -30.44 -12.41 37.67
C GLU A 33 -29.89 -13.34 36.59
N LYS A 34 -30.48 -14.52 36.39
CA LYS A 34 -30.10 -15.44 35.31
C LYS A 34 -30.31 -14.81 33.94
N GLU A 35 -31.43 -14.14 33.69
CA GLU A 35 -31.69 -13.47 32.40
C GLU A 35 -30.75 -12.29 32.18
N PHE A 36 -30.40 -11.50 33.20
CA PHE A 36 -29.38 -10.45 33.11
C PHE A 36 -27.98 -11.06 32.89
N ILE A 37 -27.59 -12.08 33.65
CA ILE A 37 -26.33 -12.81 33.44
C ILE A 37 -26.25 -13.42 32.04
N GLN A 38 -27.36 -13.94 31.52
CA GLN A 38 -27.42 -14.55 30.19
C GLN A 38 -27.53 -13.53 29.05
N ARG A 39 -27.97 -12.29 29.29
CA ARG A 39 -28.27 -11.32 28.21
C ARG A 39 -27.47 -10.02 28.26
N SER A 40 -27.12 -9.51 29.43
CA SER A 40 -26.27 -8.32 29.60
C SER A 40 -25.98 -8.08 31.10
N VAL A 41 -24.71 -8.03 31.47
CA VAL A 41 -24.29 -7.72 32.85
C VAL A 41 -23.70 -6.31 32.92
N ASN A 42 -24.22 -5.48 33.81
CA ASN A 42 -23.79 -4.08 33.93
C ASN A 42 -22.68 -3.91 34.97
N VAL A 43 -21.62 -3.17 34.62
CA VAL A 43 -20.49 -2.89 35.50
C VAL A 43 -20.86 -2.16 36.80
N SER A 44 -21.91 -1.33 36.80
CA SER A 44 -22.32 -0.59 38.01
C SER A 44 -22.78 -1.49 39.14
N TRP A 45 -23.20 -2.73 38.84
CA TRP A 45 -23.58 -3.73 39.85
C TRP A 45 -22.38 -4.27 40.64
N PHE A 46 -21.16 -4.03 40.14
CA PHE A 46 -19.89 -4.40 40.78
C PHE A 46 -19.21 -3.20 41.45
N GLY A 47 -19.91 -2.06 41.56
CA GLY A 47 -19.42 -0.88 42.27
C GLY A 47 -18.59 0.09 41.44
N ALA A 48 -18.54 -0.06 40.11
CA ALA A 48 -17.88 0.92 39.26
C ALA A 48 -18.65 2.26 39.26
N ALA A 49 -17.93 3.35 39.48
CA ALA A 49 -18.51 4.69 39.56
C ALA A 49 -18.61 5.38 38.18
N GLY A 50 -17.62 5.19 37.31
CA GLY A 50 -17.58 5.87 36.01
C GLY A 50 -17.45 7.41 36.12
N ASP A 51 -16.87 7.92 37.21
CA ASP A 51 -16.70 9.34 37.51
C ASP A 51 -15.34 9.93 37.07
N GLY A 52 -14.41 9.06 36.66
CA GLY A 52 -13.03 9.39 36.28
C GLY A 52 -12.10 9.69 37.46
N VAL A 53 -12.55 9.44 38.70
CA VAL A 53 -11.83 9.70 39.94
C VAL A 53 -11.59 8.40 40.70
N GLN A 54 -12.67 7.63 40.94
CA GLN A 54 -12.61 6.32 41.57
C GLN A 54 -11.88 5.34 40.64
N ASP A 55 -11.00 4.52 41.23
CA ASP A 55 -10.40 3.40 40.52
C ASP A 55 -11.43 2.27 40.35
N ASP A 56 -11.90 2.09 39.11
CA ASP A 56 -12.93 1.13 38.74
C ASP A 56 -12.36 -0.23 38.31
N THR A 57 -11.05 -0.43 38.43
CA THR A 57 -10.37 -1.63 37.94
C THR A 57 -10.93 -2.91 38.55
N ALA A 58 -11.10 -2.93 39.89
CA ALA A 58 -11.59 -4.11 40.59
C ALA A 58 -13.01 -4.49 40.16
N ALA A 59 -13.89 -3.49 40.00
CA ALA A 59 -15.27 -3.69 39.57
C ALA A 59 -15.37 -4.25 38.14
N LEU A 60 -14.59 -3.70 37.21
CA LEU A 60 -14.52 -4.18 35.82
C LEU A 60 -13.90 -5.58 35.73
N GLN A 61 -12.85 -5.86 36.49
CA GLN A 61 -12.25 -7.19 36.51
C GLN A 61 -13.21 -8.22 37.13
N GLU A 62 -13.95 -7.85 38.18
CA GLU A 62 -14.94 -8.75 38.77
C GLU A 62 -16.08 -9.06 37.80
N LEU A 63 -16.58 -8.05 37.08
CA LEU A 63 -17.56 -8.24 36.00
C LEU A 63 -17.07 -9.30 35.00
N ILE A 64 -15.87 -9.13 34.45
CA ILE A 64 -15.28 -10.09 33.49
C ILE A 64 -15.20 -11.49 34.11
N ASN A 65 -14.70 -11.60 35.35
CA ASN A 65 -14.49 -12.88 36.03
C ASN A 65 -15.79 -13.63 36.32
N LYS A 66 -16.86 -12.91 36.69
CA LYS A 66 -18.14 -13.49 37.12
C LYS A 66 -19.03 -13.89 35.95
N THR A 67 -18.78 -13.37 34.76
CA THR A 67 -19.56 -13.74 33.57
C THR A 67 -19.08 -15.06 32.93
N PRO A 68 -20.01 -15.88 32.41
CA PRO A 68 -19.66 -17.05 31.59
C PRO A 68 -19.10 -16.63 30.23
N ASP A 69 -18.53 -17.59 29.51
CA ASP A 69 -18.17 -17.37 28.09
C ASP A 69 -19.39 -16.89 27.28
N TYR A 70 -19.13 -16.16 26.20
CA TYR A 70 -20.11 -15.61 25.26
C TYR A 70 -21.06 -14.54 25.84
N SER A 71 -20.71 -13.99 27.00
CA SER A 71 -21.50 -12.96 27.69
C SER A 71 -21.40 -11.57 27.05
N ILE A 72 -22.44 -10.77 27.27
CA ILE A 72 -22.49 -9.35 26.93
C ILE A 72 -22.25 -8.55 28.21
N LEU A 73 -21.23 -7.69 28.19
CA LEU A 73 -20.87 -6.78 29.29
C LEU A 73 -21.27 -5.36 28.89
N HIS A 74 -22.05 -4.70 29.72
CA HIS A 74 -22.49 -3.33 29.48
C HIS A 74 -21.75 -2.36 30.40
N ILE A 75 -21.10 -1.36 29.81
CA ILE A 75 -20.39 -0.28 30.50
C ILE A 75 -21.12 1.03 30.17
N PRO A 76 -21.95 1.56 31.08
CA PRO A 76 -22.68 2.80 30.88
C PRO A 76 -21.78 3.98 30.48
N SER A 77 -22.40 5.05 29.97
CA SER A 77 -21.66 6.28 29.71
C SER A 77 -21.01 6.79 31.00
N GLY A 78 -19.71 7.07 30.95
CA GLY A 78 -18.91 7.42 32.12
C GLY A 78 -17.42 7.40 31.77
N ARG A 79 -16.61 7.90 32.70
CA ARG A 79 -15.14 7.84 32.64
C ARG A 79 -14.68 6.81 33.67
N TYR A 80 -14.14 5.69 33.22
CA TYR A 80 -13.72 4.60 34.08
C TYR A 80 -12.21 4.64 34.20
N LYS A 81 -11.72 5.05 35.37
CA LYS A 81 -10.29 5.09 35.65
C LYS A 81 -9.79 3.69 35.97
N ILE A 82 -8.83 3.22 35.19
CA ILE A 82 -8.23 1.88 35.28
C ILE A 82 -6.74 2.00 35.59
N THR A 83 -6.28 1.39 36.68
CA THR A 83 -4.88 1.50 37.15
C THR A 83 -4.07 0.23 36.95
N SER A 84 -4.72 -0.91 36.66
CA SER A 84 -4.05 -2.17 36.32
C SER A 84 -4.75 -2.92 35.19
N THR A 85 -4.05 -3.86 34.56
CA THR A 85 -4.54 -4.59 33.38
C THR A 85 -5.83 -5.36 33.65
N LEU A 86 -6.81 -5.21 32.76
CA LEU A 86 -8.02 -6.03 32.72
C LEU A 86 -7.75 -7.32 31.93
N GLN A 87 -7.74 -8.44 32.64
CA GLN A 87 -7.46 -9.78 32.12
C GLN A 87 -8.75 -10.42 31.58
N ILE A 88 -8.75 -10.77 30.30
CA ILE A 88 -9.83 -11.49 29.63
C ILE A 88 -9.38 -12.93 29.37
N ARG A 89 -9.92 -13.85 30.17
CA ARG A 89 -9.67 -15.31 30.11
C ARG A 89 -10.95 -16.07 29.77
N LYS A 90 -11.69 -15.55 28.79
CA LYS A 90 -13.04 -15.99 28.42
C LYS A 90 -13.24 -15.92 26.92
N GLN A 91 -13.99 -16.88 26.37
CA GLN A 91 -14.37 -16.90 24.96
C GLN A 91 -15.54 -15.96 24.71
N GLY A 92 -15.59 -15.28 23.57
CA GLY A 92 -16.79 -14.63 23.06
C GLY A 92 -17.32 -13.44 23.88
N VAL A 93 -16.52 -12.86 24.78
CA VAL A 93 -16.95 -11.72 25.60
C VAL A 93 -17.17 -10.50 24.71
N ARG A 94 -18.33 -9.86 24.82
CA ARG A 94 -18.67 -8.66 24.07
C ARG A 94 -18.91 -7.49 25.01
N ILE A 95 -18.07 -6.47 24.92
CA ILE A 95 -18.10 -5.28 25.77
C ILE A 95 -18.77 -4.14 25.01
N PHE A 96 -19.90 -3.66 25.52
CA PHE A 96 -20.67 -2.55 24.95
C PHE A 96 -20.56 -1.32 25.84
N GLY A 97 -20.05 -0.24 25.27
CA GLY A 97 -20.16 1.10 25.81
C GLY A 97 -21.38 1.84 25.27
N ILE A 98 -21.29 3.16 25.33
CA ILE A 98 -22.21 4.08 24.68
C ILE A 98 -21.38 5.07 23.86
N HIS A 99 -21.73 5.24 22.58
CA HIS A 99 -21.12 6.22 21.68
C HIS A 99 -22.20 7.10 21.04
N LYS A 100 -21.96 8.41 20.97
CA LYS A 100 -22.92 9.40 20.42
C LYS A 100 -22.36 10.20 19.22
N GLY A 101 -21.40 9.62 18.50
CA GLY A 101 -20.70 10.22 17.36
C GLY A 101 -19.27 10.64 17.67
N ARG A 102 -18.51 11.09 16.65
CA ARG A 102 -17.07 11.40 16.72
C ARG A 102 -16.72 12.09 18.03
N TYR A 103 -15.94 11.41 18.86
CA TYR A 103 -15.60 11.79 20.22
C TYR A 103 -15.17 13.26 20.31
N ARG A 104 -16.06 14.11 20.84
CA ARG A 104 -15.74 15.44 21.36
C ARG A 104 -16.10 15.42 22.83
N GLN A 105 -15.05 15.46 23.67
CA GLN A 105 -15.06 15.33 25.12
C GLN A 105 -16.41 15.60 25.83
N GLY A 106 -16.82 14.65 26.67
CA GLY A 106 -17.28 15.00 28.02
C GLY A 106 -18.73 14.75 28.39
N LYS A 107 -19.66 14.39 27.48
CA LYS A 107 -21.04 14.09 27.89
C LYS A 107 -21.68 12.94 27.10
N GLY A 108 -21.95 11.83 27.79
CA GLY A 108 -22.80 10.75 27.29
C GLY A 108 -22.10 9.67 26.46
N VAL A 109 -20.79 9.47 26.64
CA VAL A 109 -20.02 8.38 26.03
C VAL A 109 -19.28 7.54 27.08
N THR A 110 -18.94 6.30 26.76
CA THR A 110 -18.12 5.42 27.61
C THR A 110 -16.63 5.58 27.29
N SER A 111 -15.82 5.92 28.30
CA SER A 111 -14.38 6.10 28.18
C SER A 111 -13.64 5.26 29.23
N ILE A 112 -12.83 4.31 28.77
CA ILE A 112 -11.87 3.56 29.58
C ILE A 112 -10.56 4.34 29.61
N GLU A 113 -10.20 4.86 30.78
CA GLU A 113 -9.01 5.70 30.97
C GLU A 113 -7.94 4.94 31.74
N TYR A 114 -6.88 4.53 31.04
CA TYR A 114 -5.82 3.72 31.59
C TYR A 114 -4.69 4.57 32.16
N TYR A 115 -4.29 4.28 33.40
CA TYR A 115 -3.23 4.96 34.15
C TYR A 115 -2.07 4.01 34.52
N GLY A 116 -2.21 2.71 34.22
CA GLY A 116 -1.24 1.68 34.56
C GLY A 116 -0.05 1.57 33.57
N THR A 117 0.62 0.43 33.63
CA THR A 117 1.71 0.02 32.73
C THR A 117 1.41 -1.32 32.10
N GLY A 118 1.85 -1.54 30.85
CA GLY A 118 1.48 -2.74 30.10
C GLY A 118 0.12 -2.59 29.41
N PRO A 119 -0.56 -3.71 29.10
CA PRO A 119 -1.84 -3.67 28.41
C PRO A 119 -2.98 -3.14 29.30
N CYS A 120 -3.88 -2.32 28.76
CA CYS A 120 -5.14 -1.99 29.40
C CYS A 120 -6.07 -3.20 29.39
N PHE A 121 -6.27 -3.83 28.22
CA PHE A 121 -6.95 -5.12 28.08
C PHE A 121 -5.97 -6.18 27.58
N GLN A 122 -5.92 -7.32 28.27
CA GLN A 122 -5.11 -8.47 27.87
C GLN A 122 -5.99 -9.70 27.65
N ILE A 123 -6.06 -10.17 26.41
CA ILE A 123 -6.77 -11.38 26.01
C ILE A 123 -5.75 -12.53 25.99
N GLY A 124 -5.93 -13.49 26.90
CA GLY A 124 -4.98 -14.58 27.07
C GLY A 124 -3.60 -14.14 27.57
N ASP A 125 -2.60 -15.00 27.38
CA ASP A 125 -1.19 -14.71 27.68
C ASP A 125 -0.26 -15.58 26.82
N GLU A 126 1.03 -15.30 26.91
CA GLU A 126 2.08 -16.00 26.16
C GLU A 126 2.16 -17.51 26.46
N SER A 127 1.65 -17.98 27.60
CA SER A 127 1.77 -19.38 28.01
C SER A 127 0.82 -20.31 27.24
N LEU A 128 -0.18 -19.74 26.55
CA LEU A 128 -1.16 -20.52 25.78
C LEU A 128 -0.49 -21.27 24.63
N PRO A 129 -0.95 -22.48 24.26
CA PRO A 129 -0.47 -23.14 23.06
C PRO A 129 -0.77 -22.30 21.81
N SER A 130 0.03 -22.48 20.76
CA SER A 130 -0.12 -21.75 19.50
C SER A 130 -1.55 -21.87 18.95
N PHE A 131 -2.12 -20.75 18.48
CA PHE A 131 -3.51 -20.62 18.00
C PHE A 131 -4.60 -21.14 18.96
N SER A 132 -4.32 -21.20 20.27
CA SER A 132 -5.25 -21.71 21.30
C SER A 132 -5.68 -20.64 22.30
N GLY A 133 -5.56 -19.37 21.91
CA GLY A 133 -5.98 -18.20 22.68
C GLY A 133 -7.49 -18.10 22.85
N PHE A 134 -7.92 -17.10 23.62
CA PHE A 134 -9.34 -16.77 23.76
C PHE A 134 -9.80 -15.98 22.53
N GLN A 135 -10.88 -16.42 21.90
CA GLN A 135 -11.34 -15.93 20.61
C GLN A 135 -12.65 -15.14 20.74
N ASN A 136 -12.97 -14.38 19.70
CA ASN A 136 -14.25 -13.68 19.53
C ASN A 136 -14.53 -12.63 20.62
N VAL A 137 -13.50 -12.02 21.20
CA VAL A 137 -13.66 -10.90 22.13
C VAL A 137 -13.99 -9.64 21.34
N GLN A 138 -15.02 -8.89 21.74
CA GLN A 138 -15.49 -7.74 20.97
C GLN A 138 -15.64 -6.50 21.85
N PHE A 139 -15.38 -5.34 21.26
CA PHE A 139 -15.52 -4.03 21.87
C PHE A 139 -16.41 -3.18 20.96
N HIS A 140 -17.43 -2.56 21.55
CA HIS A 140 -18.46 -1.82 20.84
C HIS A 140 -18.67 -0.46 21.52
N ASP A 141 -18.75 0.61 20.74
CA ASP A 141 -19.25 1.92 21.17
C ASP A 141 -18.51 2.54 22.37
N LEU A 142 -17.17 2.44 22.42
CA LEU A 142 -16.39 2.96 23.55
C LEU A 142 -15.05 3.57 23.11
N ALA A 143 -14.47 4.39 23.99
CA ALA A 143 -13.10 4.88 23.85
C ALA A 143 -12.16 4.19 24.86
N ILE A 144 -10.94 3.88 24.44
CA ILE A 144 -9.84 3.39 25.28
C ILE A 144 -8.70 4.39 25.15
N ARG A 145 -8.29 5.02 26.25
CA ARG A 145 -7.31 6.13 26.20
C ARG A 145 -6.30 5.98 27.33
N TYR A 146 -5.04 6.30 27.06
CA TYR A 146 -4.05 6.43 28.12
C TYR A 146 -4.07 7.85 28.72
N GLU A 147 -4.21 7.92 30.04
CA GLU A 147 -4.24 9.16 30.82
C GLU A 147 -3.17 9.20 31.94
N GLY A 148 -2.39 8.12 32.10
CA GLY A 148 -1.31 8.05 33.10
C GLY A 148 -0.17 9.06 32.87
N THR A 149 0.74 9.17 33.84
CA THR A 149 1.83 10.18 33.83
C THR A 149 3.12 9.70 33.16
N ASN A 150 3.28 8.39 32.91
CA ASN A 150 4.49 7.82 32.31
C ASN A 150 4.48 7.96 30.78
N ARG A 151 4.67 9.19 30.29
CA ARG A 151 4.51 9.55 28.87
C ARG A 151 5.85 9.68 28.13
N ALA A 152 5.81 9.53 26.81
CA ALA A 152 6.83 9.96 25.86
C ALA A 152 6.18 10.80 24.76
N ALA A 153 6.99 11.57 24.03
CA ALA A 153 6.53 12.41 22.93
C ALA A 153 6.41 11.57 21.64
N LEU A 154 5.37 11.81 20.85
CA LEU A 154 5.26 11.28 19.48
C LEU A 154 6.25 12.00 18.55
N ASN A 155 6.81 11.32 17.57
CA ASN A 155 7.62 11.96 16.54
C ASN A 155 6.77 12.74 15.52
N ASN A 156 5.49 12.40 15.41
CA ASN A 156 4.55 13.01 14.49
C ASN A 156 4.35 14.52 14.77
N PRO A 157 4.70 15.42 13.82
CA PRO A 157 4.65 16.86 14.05
C PRO A 157 3.22 17.42 14.14
N PHE A 158 2.26 16.83 13.42
CA PHE A 158 0.84 17.23 13.52
C PHE A 158 0.32 16.99 14.94
N SER A 159 0.58 15.82 15.49
CA SER A 159 0.16 15.45 16.84
C SER A 159 0.77 16.39 17.89
N GLN A 160 2.05 16.75 17.73
CA GLN A 160 2.70 17.75 18.58
C GLN A 160 2.00 19.11 18.50
N GLU A 161 1.74 19.60 17.29
CA GLU A 161 1.11 20.90 17.07
C GLU A 161 -0.30 21.00 17.68
N VAL A 162 -1.12 19.96 17.54
CA VAL A 162 -2.48 19.92 18.11
C VAL A 162 -2.53 19.56 19.60
N LYS A 163 -1.37 19.54 20.28
CA LYS A 163 -1.23 19.22 21.71
C LYS A 163 -1.73 17.83 22.09
N ARG A 164 -1.60 16.87 21.17
CA ARG A 164 -1.90 15.44 21.35
C ARG A 164 -0.68 14.55 21.13
N GLY A 165 0.51 15.13 21.02
CA GLY A 165 1.79 14.50 20.68
C GLY A 165 2.42 13.65 21.78
N TYR A 166 1.64 12.82 22.47
CA TYR A 166 2.14 11.95 23.53
C TYR A 166 1.54 10.54 23.47
N TYR A 167 2.28 9.59 24.04
CA TYR A 167 1.81 8.23 24.31
C TYR A 167 2.31 7.73 25.67
N GLY A 168 1.64 6.71 26.24
CA GLY A 168 2.10 6.00 27.44
C GLY A 168 3.22 5.02 27.12
N LYS A 169 4.37 5.15 27.77
CA LYS A 169 5.52 4.26 27.52
C LYS A 169 5.23 2.84 28.00
N GLY A 170 5.50 1.85 27.14
CA GLY A 170 5.28 0.44 27.42
C GLY A 170 3.81 0.06 27.62
N THR A 171 2.87 0.87 27.12
CA THR A 171 1.43 0.58 27.26
C THR A 171 0.82 0.05 25.97
N LEU A 172 -0.10 -0.89 26.11
CA LEU A 172 -0.90 -1.40 25.00
C LEU A 172 -2.39 -1.08 25.28
N GLY A 173 -3.16 -0.68 24.26
CA GLY A 173 -4.60 -0.52 24.43
C GLY A 173 -5.26 -1.88 24.62
N ILE A 174 -5.15 -2.72 23.60
CA ILE A 174 -5.61 -4.11 23.62
C ILE A 174 -4.45 -5.01 23.17
N GLN A 175 -4.19 -6.06 23.94
CA GLN A 175 -3.23 -7.10 23.62
C GLN A 175 -3.96 -8.44 23.46
N ASP A 176 -3.79 -9.09 22.30
CA ASP A 176 -4.31 -10.42 22.04
C ASP A 176 -3.19 -11.45 21.81
N TRP A 177 -3.25 -12.53 22.59
CA TRP A 177 -2.34 -13.66 22.52
C TRP A 177 -3.03 -14.90 21.97
N LYS A 178 -2.60 -15.31 20.77
CA LYS A 178 -2.88 -16.62 20.15
C LYS A 178 -4.35 -16.90 19.89
N GLY A 179 -5.19 -15.87 20.01
CA GLY A 179 -6.63 -15.93 19.86
C GLY A 179 -7.05 -15.55 18.45
N GLY A 180 -7.70 -14.39 18.33
CA GLY A 180 -8.33 -13.94 17.10
C GLY A 180 -9.84 -13.76 17.20
N GLY A 181 -10.45 -13.35 16.10
CA GLY A 181 -11.84 -12.93 16.05
C GLY A 181 -12.10 -11.67 16.88
N VAL A 182 -11.04 -10.87 17.17
CA VAL A 182 -11.21 -9.63 17.91
C VAL A 182 -11.98 -8.65 17.03
N THR A 183 -13.09 -8.13 17.56
CA THR A 183 -13.91 -7.13 16.87
C THR A 183 -13.82 -5.79 17.58
N LEU A 184 -13.51 -4.74 16.82
CA LEU A 184 -13.63 -3.36 17.26
C LEU A 184 -14.70 -2.70 16.39
N ASP A 185 -15.87 -2.40 16.96
CA ASP A 185 -16.97 -1.76 16.24
C ASP A 185 -17.28 -0.40 16.86
N ASN A 186 -17.04 0.67 16.09
CA ASN A 186 -17.22 2.04 16.57
C ASN A 186 -16.42 2.34 17.86
N VAL A 187 -15.15 1.93 17.85
CA VAL A 187 -14.21 2.06 18.98
C VAL A 187 -13.12 3.08 18.65
N LEU A 188 -12.79 3.94 19.62
CA LEU A 188 -11.66 4.86 19.56
C LEU A 188 -10.52 4.36 20.47
N ILE A 189 -9.29 4.30 19.99
CA ILE A 189 -8.09 4.02 20.83
C ILE A 189 -7.03 5.10 20.64
N GLU A 190 -6.58 5.71 21.74
CA GLU A 190 -5.60 6.82 21.70
C GLU A 190 -4.52 6.78 22.79
N HIS A 191 -3.35 7.35 22.47
CA HIS A 191 -2.23 7.62 23.39
C HIS A 191 -1.50 6.40 23.96
N PHE A 192 -1.54 5.26 23.29
CA PHE A 192 -0.77 4.07 23.68
C PHE A 192 0.55 3.97 22.92
N GLU A 193 1.52 3.25 23.49
CA GLU A 193 2.69 2.83 22.71
C GLU A 193 2.24 1.94 21.55
N THR A 194 1.29 1.04 21.79
CA THR A 194 0.57 0.33 20.73
C THR A 194 -0.93 0.30 21.02
N ALA A 195 -1.79 0.79 20.11
CA ALA A 195 -3.24 0.76 20.35
C ALA A 195 -3.81 -0.66 20.32
N PHE A 196 -3.50 -1.44 19.28
CA PHE A 196 -3.85 -2.85 19.19
C PHE A 196 -2.61 -3.68 18.87
N TRP A 197 -2.34 -4.68 19.69
CA TRP A 197 -1.25 -5.62 19.49
C TRP A 197 -1.81 -7.04 19.39
N GLY A 198 -1.48 -7.76 18.32
CA GLY A 198 -1.95 -9.13 18.10
C GLY A 198 -0.83 -10.07 17.68
N CYS A 199 -0.65 -11.15 18.42
CA CYS A 199 0.29 -12.24 18.11
C CYS A 199 -0.46 -13.54 17.90
N GLU A 200 -0.35 -14.17 16.72
CA GLU A 200 -1.21 -15.30 16.33
C GLU A 200 -2.71 -14.97 16.50
N SER A 201 -3.07 -13.72 16.20
CA SER A 201 -4.41 -13.17 16.36
C SER A 201 -5.11 -13.13 15.00
N ASP A 202 -5.83 -14.20 14.68
CA ASP A 202 -6.39 -14.40 13.34
C ASP A 202 -7.82 -13.85 13.20
N VAL A 203 -8.26 -13.55 11.98
CA VAL A 203 -9.68 -13.26 11.65
C VAL A 203 -10.27 -12.05 12.38
N ASN A 204 -9.43 -11.08 12.76
CA ASN A 204 -9.89 -9.84 13.40
C ASN A 204 -10.73 -8.97 12.43
N LEU A 205 -11.73 -8.27 12.98
CA LEU A 205 -12.65 -7.42 12.23
C LEU A 205 -12.82 -6.03 12.87
N PHE A 206 -12.32 -4.99 12.21
CA PHE A 206 -12.41 -3.61 12.71
C PHE A 206 -13.40 -2.82 11.85
N ASN A 207 -14.49 -2.34 12.43
CA ASN A 207 -15.56 -1.64 11.74
C ASN A 207 -15.71 -0.23 12.32
N CYS A 208 -15.60 0.81 11.49
CA CYS A 208 -15.68 2.21 11.93
C CYS A 208 -14.76 2.51 13.13
N THR A 209 -13.60 1.86 13.19
CA THR A 209 -12.64 2.02 14.30
C THR A 209 -11.78 3.26 14.06
N GLU A 210 -11.52 4.03 15.12
CA GLU A 210 -10.59 5.15 15.12
C GLU A 210 -9.34 4.79 15.94
N ILE A 211 -8.15 4.92 15.35
CA ILE A 211 -6.86 4.65 15.99
C ILE A 211 -5.98 5.90 15.83
N ASN A 212 -5.94 6.74 16.86
CA ASN A 212 -5.37 8.08 16.75
C ASN A 212 -4.31 8.36 17.81
N TYR A 213 -3.28 9.14 17.47
CA TYR A 213 -2.27 9.65 18.42
C TYR A 213 -1.56 8.55 19.22
N ASN A 214 -1.22 7.42 18.58
CA ASN A 214 -0.42 6.35 19.17
C ASN A 214 0.98 6.34 18.57
N LYS A 215 1.96 5.76 19.26
CA LYS A 215 3.27 5.52 18.64
C LYS A 215 3.09 4.50 17.52
N THR A 216 2.51 3.35 17.84
CA THR A 216 2.04 2.36 16.86
C THR A 216 0.53 2.20 16.98
N GLY A 217 -0.20 2.29 15.86
CA GLY A 217 -1.64 2.05 15.86
C GLY A 217 -1.95 0.57 16.00
N ILE A 218 -1.87 -0.16 14.90
CA ILE A 218 -2.13 -1.61 14.84
C ILE A 218 -0.81 -2.32 14.59
N HIS A 219 -0.42 -3.21 15.51
CA HIS A 219 0.73 -4.09 15.36
C HIS A 219 0.26 -5.54 15.30
N LEU A 220 0.51 -6.19 14.17
CA LEU A 220 0.29 -7.61 13.98
C LEU A 220 1.63 -8.32 13.85
N GLN A 221 1.80 -9.44 14.55
CA GLN A 221 3.00 -10.26 14.48
C GLN A 221 2.71 -11.76 14.53
N ASN A 222 3.70 -12.57 14.16
CA ASN A 222 3.71 -14.02 14.32
C ASN A 222 2.43 -14.69 13.81
N ARG A 223 2.14 -14.55 12.51
CA ARG A 223 1.05 -15.20 11.78
C ARG A 223 -0.38 -14.72 12.06
N SER A 224 -0.59 -13.54 12.63
CA SER A 224 -1.92 -12.90 12.82
C SER A 224 -2.67 -12.60 11.49
N SER A 225 -3.30 -13.62 10.92
CA SER A 225 -3.79 -13.68 9.54
C SER A 225 -5.27 -13.27 9.40
N GLN A 226 -5.74 -13.07 8.17
CA GLN A 226 -7.15 -12.83 7.85
C GLN A 226 -7.78 -11.58 8.49
N PHE A 227 -6.95 -10.57 8.83
CA PHE A 227 -7.40 -9.27 9.34
C PHE A 227 -8.26 -8.53 8.30
N THR A 228 -9.39 -7.98 8.73
CA THR A 228 -10.24 -7.13 7.87
C THR A 228 -10.62 -5.86 8.61
N SER A 229 -10.45 -4.71 7.95
CA SER A 229 -11.08 -3.47 8.39
C SER A 229 -12.06 -2.92 7.36
N LEU A 230 -13.16 -2.37 7.85
CA LEU A 230 -14.11 -1.57 7.08
C LEU A 230 -14.19 -0.17 7.72
N ALA A 231 -13.86 0.86 6.94
CA ALA A 231 -13.83 2.24 7.41
C ALA A 231 -12.95 2.47 8.66
N LEU A 232 -11.72 1.92 8.65
CA LEU A 232 -10.71 2.26 9.66
C LEU A 232 -10.26 3.71 9.45
N PHE A 233 -10.20 4.49 10.53
CA PHE A 233 -9.69 5.84 10.53
C PHE A 233 -8.42 5.91 11.39
N THR A 234 -7.30 6.33 10.81
CA THR A 234 -6.05 6.59 11.55
C THR A 234 -5.66 8.05 11.44
N LEU A 235 -5.22 8.63 12.55
CA LEU A 235 -4.83 10.04 12.61
C LEU A 235 -3.65 10.29 13.55
N GLY A 236 -2.58 10.89 13.02
CA GLY A 236 -1.50 11.44 13.82
C GLY A 236 -0.68 10.40 14.60
N ASN A 237 -0.65 9.15 14.16
CA ASN A 237 0.23 8.13 14.73
C ASN A 237 1.66 8.30 14.19
N ASP A 238 2.67 7.83 14.91
CA ASP A 238 4.02 7.72 14.33
C ASP A 238 4.03 6.64 13.25
N THR A 239 3.46 5.47 13.54
CA THR A 239 3.18 4.39 12.59
C THR A 239 1.73 3.94 12.80
N ALA A 240 0.86 4.11 11.81
CA ALA A 240 -0.54 3.71 11.89
C ALA A 240 -0.70 2.18 11.84
N LEU A 241 -0.01 1.53 10.90
CA LEU A 241 -0.08 0.10 10.66
C LEU A 241 1.33 -0.49 10.62
N ASP A 242 1.60 -1.43 11.51
CA ASP A 242 2.80 -2.26 11.52
C ASP A 242 2.39 -3.72 11.34
N LEU A 243 2.39 -4.17 10.09
CA LEU A 243 1.91 -5.48 9.69
C LEU A 243 3.11 -6.39 9.47
N ASN A 244 3.51 -7.13 10.51
CA ASN A 244 4.67 -8.00 10.49
C ASN A 244 4.23 -9.47 10.52
N SER A 245 4.68 -10.30 9.59
CA SER A 245 4.40 -11.74 9.57
C SER A 245 2.90 -12.06 9.59
N SER A 246 2.14 -11.74 8.53
CA SER A 246 0.77 -12.23 8.42
C SER A 246 0.31 -12.55 7.00
N ASN A 247 -0.84 -13.21 6.88
CA ASN A 247 -1.41 -13.59 5.58
C ASN A 247 -2.85 -13.09 5.45
N GLY A 248 -3.15 -12.29 4.44
CA GLY A 248 -4.51 -11.88 4.11
C GLY A 248 -5.06 -10.74 4.98
N ALA A 249 -4.45 -9.56 4.91
CA ALA A 249 -5.02 -8.35 5.50
C ALA A 249 -5.80 -7.56 4.43
N ARG A 250 -6.99 -7.07 4.78
CA ARG A 250 -7.83 -6.26 3.89
C ARG A 250 -8.27 -4.98 4.58
N PHE A 251 -8.03 -3.85 3.94
CA PHE A 251 -8.44 -2.54 4.40
C PHE A 251 -9.40 -1.95 3.36
N LEU A 252 -10.67 -1.80 3.75
CA LEU A 252 -11.75 -1.39 2.87
C LEU A 252 -12.27 -0.01 3.29
N ALA A 253 -12.27 0.95 2.37
CA ALA A 253 -12.74 2.31 2.60
C ALA A 253 -12.09 3.00 3.82
N SER A 254 -10.84 2.64 4.13
CA SER A 254 -10.10 3.20 5.26
C SER A 254 -9.55 4.59 4.94
N GLN A 255 -9.35 5.41 5.97
CA GLN A 255 -8.74 6.73 5.88
C GLN A 255 -7.49 6.77 6.77
N HIS A 256 -6.36 7.09 6.18
CA HIS A 256 -5.07 7.22 6.85
C HIS A 256 -4.61 8.66 6.73
N ILE A 257 -4.60 9.39 7.83
CA ILE A 257 -4.52 10.86 7.82
C ILE A 257 -3.38 11.35 8.70
N LYS A 258 -2.47 12.12 8.11
CA LYS A 258 -1.39 12.82 8.82
C LYS A 258 -0.57 11.91 9.74
N ASP A 259 -0.49 10.62 9.43
CA ASP A 259 0.37 9.66 10.11
C ASP A 259 1.82 9.82 9.61
N GLY A 260 2.80 9.34 10.38
CA GLY A 260 4.21 9.37 10.02
C GLY A 260 5.00 10.57 10.54
N SER A 261 6.31 10.55 10.31
CA SER A 261 7.24 11.62 10.64
C SER A 261 8.44 11.59 9.67
N SER A 262 9.49 12.37 9.92
CA SER A 262 10.75 12.25 9.17
C SER A 262 11.47 10.91 9.39
N SER A 263 11.16 10.20 10.47
CA SER A 263 11.80 8.93 10.86
C SER A 263 10.85 7.74 10.88
N ASP A 264 9.55 7.98 10.78
CA ASP A 264 8.52 6.95 10.95
C ASP A 264 7.65 6.84 9.70
N ILE A 265 7.43 5.60 9.28
CA ILE A 265 6.62 5.26 8.11
C ILE A 265 5.18 5.02 8.57
N PRO A 266 4.16 5.66 7.96
CA PRO A 266 2.77 5.47 8.33
C PRO A 266 2.29 4.01 8.27
N ILE A 267 2.64 3.29 7.20
CA ILE A 267 2.21 1.91 6.97
C ILE A 267 3.42 1.05 6.62
N ARG A 268 3.69 0.05 7.45
CA ARG A 268 4.74 -0.94 7.24
C ARG A 268 4.12 -2.30 7.00
N ILE A 269 4.57 -2.96 5.94
CA ILE A 269 4.12 -4.29 5.55
C ILE A 269 5.35 -5.16 5.38
N ASP A 270 5.61 -6.02 6.36
CA ASP A 270 6.80 -6.85 6.48
C ASP A 270 6.40 -8.33 6.59
N ASP A 271 7.15 -9.23 5.93
CA ASP A 271 6.94 -10.69 6.01
C ASP A 271 5.51 -11.13 5.64
N PHE A 272 4.91 -10.47 4.65
CA PHE A 272 3.50 -10.65 4.29
C PHE A 272 3.32 -11.38 2.97
N MET A 273 2.29 -12.24 2.89
CA MET A 273 1.99 -12.98 1.65
C MET A 273 0.88 -12.35 0.81
N ASN A 274 -0.08 -11.64 1.40
CA ASN A 274 -1.18 -10.95 0.69
C ASN A 274 -1.77 -9.81 1.53
N ALA A 275 -1.70 -8.56 1.08
CA ALA A 275 -2.37 -7.42 1.74
C ALA A 275 -3.08 -6.55 0.70
N GLU A 276 -4.28 -6.06 1.01
CA GLU A 276 -5.08 -5.30 0.05
C GLU A 276 -5.70 -4.04 0.68
N PHE A 277 -5.57 -2.91 -0.02
CA PHE A 277 -6.18 -1.63 0.31
C PHE A 277 -7.12 -1.24 -0.84
N ILE A 278 -8.42 -1.11 -0.57
CA ILE A 278 -9.44 -0.83 -1.59
C ILE A 278 -10.25 0.40 -1.18
N GLY A 279 -10.39 1.36 -2.08
CA GLY A 279 -11.22 2.54 -1.84
C GLY A 279 -10.71 3.42 -0.71
N CYS A 280 -9.41 3.39 -0.41
CA CYS A 280 -8.83 4.05 0.75
C CYS A 280 -8.49 5.52 0.46
N TRP A 281 -8.48 6.35 1.51
CA TRP A 281 -8.02 7.74 1.47
C TRP A 281 -6.69 7.85 2.20
N PHE A 282 -5.66 8.34 1.51
CA PHE A 282 -4.32 8.56 2.08
C PHE A 282 -4.02 10.06 2.08
N GLU A 283 -3.97 10.67 3.27
CA GLU A 283 -3.68 12.08 3.47
C GLU A 283 -2.36 12.26 4.20
N GLY A 284 -1.42 12.94 3.55
CA GLY A 284 -0.13 13.28 4.14
C GLY A 284 -0.24 14.39 5.20
N LEU A 285 0.88 14.69 5.86
CA LEU A 285 0.99 15.93 6.65
C LEU A 285 0.69 17.17 5.76
N SER A 286 0.30 18.29 6.36
CA SER A 286 0.15 19.57 5.64
C SER A 286 1.48 20.33 5.53
N LEU A 287 1.51 21.33 4.63
CA LEU A 287 2.62 22.31 4.48
C LEU A 287 3.07 22.94 5.80
N GLU A 288 2.15 23.10 6.75
CA GLU A 288 2.37 23.77 8.04
C GLU A 288 3.42 23.02 8.89
N HIS A 289 3.48 21.69 8.78
CA HIS A 289 4.36 20.86 9.58
C HIS A 289 5.81 20.82 9.08
N ARG A 290 6.07 21.22 7.82
CA ARG A 290 7.41 21.31 7.19
C ARG A 290 8.32 20.09 7.39
N VAL A 291 7.73 18.90 7.46
CA VAL A 291 8.44 17.63 7.60
C VAL A 291 8.12 16.75 6.40
N THR A 292 9.14 16.06 5.88
CA THR A 292 9.00 15.09 4.81
C THR A 292 8.90 13.69 5.40
N VAL A 293 7.78 13.01 5.14
CA VAL A 293 7.66 11.56 5.37
C VAL A 293 8.40 10.83 4.24
N PRO A 294 9.31 9.87 4.53
CA PRO A 294 10.10 9.20 3.48
C PRO A 294 9.24 8.43 2.47
N SER A 295 8.28 7.65 2.96
CA SER A 295 7.23 7.05 2.13
C SER A 295 5.98 6.84 2.95
N PHE A 296 4.81 6.85 2.30
CA PHE A 296 3.54 6.59 3.01
C PHE A 296 3.43 5.10 3.38
N ILE A 297 3.84 4.22 2.47
CA ILE A 297 3.85 2.77 2.66
C ILE A 297 5.25 2.25 2.39
N GLN A 298 5.76 1.40 3.27
CA GLN A 298 7.01 0.66 3.06
C GLN A 298 6.75 -0.84 3.09
N ILE A 299 7.31 -1.54 2.11
CA ILE A 299 7.06 -2.96 1.86
C ILE A 299 8.35 -3.75 1.94
N GLY A 300 8.39 -4.72 2.85
CA GLY A 300 9.44 -5.70 3.01
C GLY A 300 10.76 -5.11 3.48
N ALA A 301 10.73 -4.19 4.44
CA ALA A 301 11.93 -3.58 5.02
C ALA A 301 12.86 -4.61 5.67
N THR A 302 12.28 -5.64 6.30
CA THR A 302 13.04 -6.67 7.03
C THR A 302 13.02 -8.03 6.34
N LYS A 303 11.93 -8.38 5.66
CA LYS A 303 11.73 -9.69 5.03
C LYS A 303 10.93 -9.60 3.73
N GLU A 304 11.07 -10.62 2.89
CA GLU A 304 10.38 -10.69 1.61
C GLU A 304 8.86 -10.61 1.79
N THR A 305 8.23 -9.67 1.06
CA THR A 305 6.79 -9.43 1.08
C THR A 305 6.20 -9.53 -0.32
N LYS A 306 5.02 -10.15 -0.46
CA LYS A 306 4.41 -10.45 -1.77
C LYS A 306 2.93 -10.09 -1.82
N ASN A 307 2.43 -9.91 -3.04
CA ASN A 307 1.01 -9.71 -3.37
C ASN A 307 0.34 -8.60 -2.52
N VAL A 308 0.97 -7.43 -2.47
CA VAL A 308 0.35 -6.25 -1.89
C VAL A 308 -0.34 -5.47 -3.00
N ALA A 309 -1.63 -5.17 -2.84
CA ALA A 309 -2.41 -4.45 -3.83
C ALA A 309 -3.05 -3.19 -3.22
N LEU A 310 -2.95 -2.08 -3.94
CA LEU A 310 -3.64 -0.82 -3.66
C LEU A 310 -4.55 -0.52 -4.84
N ARG A 311 -5.84 -0.37 -4.57
CA ARG A 311 -6.89 -0.29 -5.59
C ARG A 311 -7.84 0.86 -5.33
N ASP A 312 -8.23 1.56 -6.39
CA ASP A 312 -9.33 2.53 -6.38
C ASP A 312 -9.23 3.57 -5.25
N SER A 313 -8.00 3.95 -4.91
CA SER A 313 -7.70 4.74 -3.71
C SER A 313 -7.30 6.18 -4.08
N ILE A 314 -7.48 7.10 -3.14
CA ILE A 314 -7.25 8.54 -3.34
C ILE A 314 -6.05 8.99 -2.53
N LEU A 315 -5.15 9.72 -3.18
CA LEU A 315 -4.02 10.40 -2.55
C LEU A 315 -4.34 11.88 -2.36
N ALA A 316 -4.54 12.28 -1.11
CA ALA A 316 -4.63 13.66 -0.65
C ALA A 316 -3.32 14.07 0.05
N ILE A 317 -2.19 13.79 -0.59
CA ILE A 317 -0.87 14.11 -0.05
C ILE A 317 -0.62 15.60 -0.32
N ALA A 318 -0.40 16.38 0.74
CA ALA A 318 -0.37 17.84 0.69
C ALA A 318 0.70 18.41 -0.26
N ASP A 319 0.58 19.71 -0.52
CA ASP A 319 1.45 20.44 -1.45
C ASP A 319 2.93 20.44 -1.04
N LYS A 320 3.82 20.68 -2.01
CA LYS A 320 5.26 20.85 -1.78
C LYS A 320 5.53 22.19 -1.05
N PHE A 321 6.40 22.20 -0.04
CA PHE A 321 6.80 23.43 0.66
C PHE A 321 8.19 23.90 0.22
N LYS A 322 8.49 25.19 0.40
CA LYS A 322 9.85 25.71 0.26
C LYS A 322 10.62 25.47 1.55
N ASP A 323 11.86 25.01 1.45
CA ASP A 323 12.78 25.10 2.59
C ASP A 323 13.01 26.56 3.01
N ASP A 324 13.58 26.78 4.20
CA ASP A 324 13.82 28.13 4.74
C ASP A 324 14.76 28.98 3.87
N ASN A 325 15.47 28.35 2.92
CA ASN A 325 16.37 29.01 1.97
C ASN A 325 15.67 29.36 0.64
N GLY A 326 14.42 28.92 0.42
CA GLY A 326 13.64 29.23 -0.77
C GLY A 326 14.05 28.49 -2.05
N ASP A 327 15.01 27.56 -1.97
CA ASP A 327 15.71 26.98 -3.11
C ASP A 327 15.21 25.56 -3.46
N THR A 328 14.60 24.84 -2.51
CA THR A 328 14.10 23.47 -2.74
C THR A 328 12.61 23.35 -2.45
N TYR A 329 11.84 22.82 -3.42
CA TYR A 329 10.47 22.33 -3.18
C TYR A 329 10.56 20.96 -2.48
N GLY A 330 10.53 20.94 -1.15
CA GLY A 330 10.42 19.74 -0.35
C GLY A 330 9.04 19.10 -0.51
N SER A 331 8.98 17.79 -0.74
CA SER A 331 7.72 17.08 -0.66
C SER A 331 7.36 16.81 0.79
N VAL A 332 6.08 16.85 1.14
CA VAL A 332 5.61 16.46 2.48
C VAL A 332 5.59 14.93 2.62
N CYS A 333 5.58 14.20 1.51
CA CYS A 333 5.82 12.75 1.48
C CYS A 333 6.53 12.39 0.18
N ASP A 334 7.75 11.86 0.26
CA ASP A 334 8.58 11.69 -0.94
C ASP A 334 8.02 10.62 -1.91
N TYR A 335 7.56 9.48 -1.37
CA TYR A 335 7.05 8.36 -2.16
C TYR A 335 5.73 7.84 -1.61
N PHE A 336 4.82 7.37 -2.47
CA PHE A 336 3.62 6.70 -1.97
C PHE A 336 3.96 5.29 -1.49
N VAL A 337 4.66 4.51 -2.31
CA VAL A 337 5.09 3.14 -1.97
C VAL A 337 6.60 3.03 -2.11
N ASP A 338 7.28 2.58 -1.06
CA ASP A 338 8.67 2.15 -1.10
C ASP A 338 8.76 0.62 -1.01
N VAL A 339 9.38 0.00 -2.02
CA VAL A 339 9.54 -1.44 -2.13
C VAL A 339 10.97 -1.81 -1.80
N VAL A 340 11.21 -2.45 -0.66
CA VAL A 340 12.55 -2.84 -0.19
C VAL A 340 12.87 -4.28 -0.59
N ILE A 341 12.13 -5.25 -0.06
CA ILE A 341 12.22 -6.68 -0.43
C ILE A 341 10.80 -7.14 -0.84
N GLY A 342 10.26 -6.56 -1.92
CA GLY A 342 8.87 -6.78 -2.33
C GLY A 342 8.71 -7.30 -3.76
N LYS A 343 7.75 -8.21 -3.99
CA LYS A 343 7.40 -8.72 -5.33
C LYS A 343 5.89 -8.74 -5.53
N LYS A 344 5.46 -8.62 -6.79
CA LYS A 344 4.02 -8.59 -7.16
C LYS A 344 3.26 -7.50 -6.40
N ILE A 345 3.87 -6.32 -6.30
CA ILE A 345 3.21 -5.15 -5.73
C ILE A 345 2.35 -4.52 -6.83
N LEU A 346 1.10 -4.21 -6.54
CA LEU A 346 0.19 -3.62 -7.51
C LEU A 346 -0.34 -2.28 -6.98
N VAL A 347 -0.16 -1.24 -7.78
CA VAL A 347 -0.79 0.07 -7.59
C VAL A 347 -1.74 0.27 -8.77
N ASP A 348 -3.04 0.18 -8.53
CA ASP A 348 -4.08 0.11 -9.56
C ASP A 348 -5.11 1.21 -9.30
N GLU A 349 -5.28 2.12 -10.27
CA GLU A 349 -6.28 3.20 -10.19
C GLU A 349 -6.15 4.06 -8.91
N VAL A 350 -4.92 4.24 -8.45
CA VAL A 350 -4.62 5.17 -7.35
C VAL A 350 -4.44 6.57 -7.92
N GLY A 351 -5.36 7.48 -7.58
CA GLY A 351 -5.44 8.84 -8.13
C GLY A 351 -5.30 9.95 -7.08
N GLY A 352 -5.70 11.18 -7.43
CA GLY A 352 -5.69 12.33 -6.51
C GLY A 352 -4.64 13.39 -6.87
N TYR A 353 -3.85 13.86 -5.89
CA TYR A 353 -2.75 14.82 -6.04
C TYR A 353 -1.34 14.17 -6.07
N PRO A 354 -1.06 13.14 -6.90
CA PRO A 354 0.22 12.40 -6.88
C PRO A 354 1.42 13.25 -7.32
N ARG A 355 1.19 14.34 -8.04
CA ARG A 355 2.23 15.32 -8.45
C ARG A 355 2.99 15.95 -7.27
N ASN A 356 2.44 15.83 -6.06
CA ASN A 356 3.04 16.34 -4.84
C ASN A 356 4.13 15.41 -4.27
N LEU A 357 4.24 14.17 -4.77
CA LEU A 357 5.32 13.24 -4.48
C LEU A 357 6.59 13.59 -5.29
N ARG A 358 7.73 12.99 -4.93
CA ARG A 358 8.91 12.92 -5.82
C ARG A 358 8.67 11.95 -6.95
N ASN A 359 8.23 10.73 -6.60
CA ASN A 359 7.77 9.69 -7.53
C ASN A 359 6.71 8.84 -6.83
N LEU A 360 5.89 8.10 -7.58
CA LEU A 360 4.87 7.25 -6.97
C LEU A 360 5.49 6.07 -6.22
N VAL A 361 6.49 5.43 -6.84
CA VAL A 361 7.17 4.24 -6.33
C VAL A 361 8.65 4.52 -6.08
N SER A 362 9.18 4.08 -4.94
CA SER A 362 10.60 3.96 -4.69
C SER A 362 10.98 2.48 -4.63
N PHE A 363 12.16 2.16 -5.14
CA PHE A 363 12.84 0.89 -4.91
C PHE A 363 14.12 1.19 -4.12
N SER A 364 14.10 1.00 -2.81
CA SER A 364 15.21 1.35 -1.92
C SER A 364 16.08 0.17 -1.50
N GLY A 365 15.60 -1.06 -1.68
CA GLY A 365 16.29 -2.27 -1.24
C GLY A 365 17.48 -2.69 -2.09
N SER A 366 18.24 -3.64 -1.54
CA SER A 366 19.42 -4.25 -2.16
C SER A 366 19.16 -5.67 -2.67
N SER A 367 17.90 -6.11 -2.72
CA SER A 367 17.54 -7.48 -3.12
C SER A 367 17.68 -7.71 -4.63
N SER A 368 17.82 -8.97 -5.07
CA SER A 368 18.09 -9.28 -6.48
C SER A 368 16.97 -8.89 -7.44
N THR A 369 15.71 -8.80 -6.97
CA THR A 369 14.58 -8.27 -7.76
C THR A 369 13.49 -7.73 -6.86
N GLN A 370 13.17 -6.45 -7.02
CA GLN A 370 11.97 -5.80 -6.51
C GLN A 370 11.00 -5.57 -7.66
N GLN A 371 9.71 -5.85 -7.47
CA GLN A 371 8.73 -5.79 -8.56
C GLN A 371 7.46 -5.05 -8.15
N ALA A 372 7.09 -4.04 -8.94
CA ALA A 372 5.80 -3.39 -8.88
C ALA A 372 5.14 -3.32 -10.27
N THR A 373 3.81 -3.29 -10.29
CA THR A 373 2.99 -2.97 -11.45
C THR A 373 2.18 -1.72 -11.11
N LEU A 374 2.22 -0.73 -11.99
CA LEU A 374 1.38 0.45 -11.94
C LEU A 374 0.33 0.33 -13.04
N ARG A 375 -0.94 0.49 -12.70
CA ARG A 375 -2.05 0.58 -13.64
C ARG A 375 -2.80 1.88 -13.41
N SER A 376 -2.96 2.70 -14.44
CA SER A 376 -3.73 3.93 -14.32
C SER A 376 -4.24 4.45 -15.66
N HIS A 377 -5.41 5.08 -15.66
CA HIS A 377 -5.84 5.95 -16.75
C HIS A 377 -5.19 7.34 -16.69
N LEU A 378 -4.57 7.70 -15.55
CA LEU A 378 -3.95 9.01 -15.33
C LEU A 378 -2.50 9.03 -15.83
N ASP A 379 -2.11 10.16 -16.43
CA ASP A 379 -0.71 10.48 -16.70
C ASP A 379 -0.10 11.21 -15.50
N PHE A 380 0.86 10.58 -14.81
CA PHE A 380 1.59 11.23 -13.72
C PHE A 380 2.86 11.90 -14.26
N ASN A 381 2.92 13.23 -14.17
CA ASN A 381 4.08 13.99 -14.60
C ASN A 381 4.97 14.34 -13.39
N TYR A 382 6.17 13.76 -13.35
CA TYR A 382 7.22 14.04 -12.38
C TYR A 382 8.38 14.76 -13.06
N ALA A 383 9.20 15.50 -12.30
CA ALA A 383 10.29 16.30 -12.85
C ALA A 383 11.32 15.50 -13.68
N ASP A 384 11.51 14.20 -13.38
CA ASP A 384 12.39 13.31 -14.11
C ASP A 384 11.66 12.42 -15.14
N ASN A 385 10.36 12.65 -15.36
CA ASN A 385 9.47 11.87 -16.24
C ASN A 385 9.48 10.36 -15.93
N ARG A 386 9.62 9.98 -14.65
CA ARG A 386 9.56 8.58 -14.21
C ARG A 386 8.50 8.38 -13.14
N TYR A 387 7.77 7.27 -13.23
CA TYR A 387 6.83 6.86 -12.18
C TYR A 387 7.53 6.32 -10.93
N TYR A 388 8.80 5.96 -11.04
CA TYR A 388 9.59 5.42 -9.95
C TYR A 388 10.99 6.01 -9.84
N LYS A 389 11.56 5.86 -8.64
CA LYS A 389 12.98 6.06 -8.34
C LYS A 389 13.63 4.75 -7.91
N ASN A 390 14.79 4.43 -8.47
CA ASN A 390 15.65 3.37 -7.91
C ASN A 390 16.67 4.02 -6.98
N ASN A 391 16.44 3.93 -5.68
CA ASN A 391 17.29 4.47 -4.61
C ASN A 391 18.22 3.41 -4.03
N GLY A 392 17.94 2.13 -4.29
CA GLY A 392 18.73 1.00 -3.81
C GLY A 392 19.72 0.47 -4.85
N THR A 393 20.33 -0.67 -4.51
CA THR A 393 21.25 -1.40 -5.40
C THR A 393 20.61 -2.63 -6.04
N GLY A 394 19.36 -2.94 -5.68
CA GLY A 394 18.60 -4.05 -6.22
C GLY A 394 18.07 -3.81 -7.63
N GLN A 395 17.58 -4.88 -8.28
CA GLN A 395 16.93 -4.75 -9.58
C GLN A 395 15.50 -4.23 -9.40
N ALA A 396 15.27 -2.98 -9.78
CA ALA A 396 13.95 -2.38 -9.84
C ALA A 396 13.23 -2.79 -11.14
N LEU A 397 12.15 -3.56 -11.01
CA LEU A 397 11.23 -3.86 -12.10
C LEU A 397 9.91 -3.13 -11.84
N LEU A 398 9.63 -2.11 -12.64
CA LEU A 398 8.30 -1.54 -12.73
C LEU A 398 7.70 -2.00 -14.06
N LEU A 399 6.46 -2.49 -14.04
CA LEU A 399 5.60 -2.60 -15.22
C LEU A 399 4.58 -1.48 -15.17
N VAL A 400 4.51 -0.63 -16.18
CA VAL A 400 3.45 0.39 -16.28
C VAL A 400 2.43 -0.01 -17.34
N GLU A 401 1.16 0.01 -16.96
CA GLU A 401 0.02 -0.28 -17.80
C GLU A 401 -0.92 0.94 -17.79
N LYS A 402 -1.30 1.43 -18.97
CA LYS A 402 -2.25 2.53 -19.12
C LYS A 402 -3.61 2.00 -19.56
N TYR A 403 -4.66 2.39 -18.87
CA TYR A 403 -6.03 2.15 -19.35
C TYR A 403 -6.37 3.18 -20.43
N SER A 404 -6.78 2.72 -21.61
CA SER A 404 -7.22 3.53 -22.73
C SER A 404 -8.57 3.04 -23.28
N ASN A 405 -9.18 3.81 -24.17
CA ASN A 405 -10.40 3.40 -24.88
C ASN A 405 -10.22 2.10 -25.70
N ASN A 406 -8.97 1.67 -25.93
CA ASN A 406 -8.63 0.46 -26.67
C ASN A 406 -8.24 -0.72 -25.75
N GLY A 407 -8.28 -0.56 -24.42
CA GLY A 407 -7.91 -1.58 -23.44
C GLY A 407 -6.67 -1.21 -22.61
N ILE A 408 -5.86 -2.20 -22.25
CA ILE A 408 -4.63 -2.02 -21.45
C ILE A 408 -3.42 -1.90 -22.38
N GLU A 409 -2.66 -0.81 -22.27
CA GLU A 409 -1.44 -0.54 -23.04
C GLU A 409 -0.20 -0.67 -22.13
N HIS A 410 0.79 -1.50 -22.49
CA HIS A 410 2.04 -1.67 -21.73
C HIS A 410 3.08 -0.60 -22.08
N LEU A 411 3.72 0.01 -21.08
CA LEU A 411 4.62 1.15 -21.22
C LEU A 411 5.98 0.90 -20.52
N ASP A 412 6.89 0.09 -21.10
CA ASP A 412 8.30 0.05 -20.64
C ASP A 412 9.39 0.05 -21.74
N LYS A 413 9.85 1.29 -22.00
CA LYS A 413 11.21 1.83 -22.30
C LYS A 413 12.20 1.04 -23.17
N THR A 414 11.94 1.03 -24.48
CA THR A 414 12.92 1.40 -25.51
C THR A 414 12.11 1.92 -26.69
N PHE A 415 12.33 3.16 -27.11
CA PHE A 415 11.96 3.65 -28.44
C PHE A 415 13.10 4.53 -28.97
N VAL A 416 13.66 4.14 -30.10
CA VAL A 416 14.73 4.86 -30.79
C VAL A 416 14.29 5.10 -32.22
N LYS A 417 14.53 6.31 -32.73
CA LYS A 417 14.42 6.65 -34.15
C LYS A 417 15.66 7.41 -34.60
N ALA A 418 16.42 6.80 -35.50
CA ALA A 418 17.59 7.40 -36.15
C ALA A 418 17.38 7.49 -37.67
N TYR A 419 18.04 8.44 -38.34
CA TYR A 419 17.88 8.67 -39.77
C TYR A 419 19.17 9.15 -40.45
N LEU A 420 19.19 9.04 -41.78
CA LEU A 420 20.30 9.49 -42.62
C LEU A 420 20.19 11.01 -42.88
N GLY A 421 21.18 11.78 -42.44
CA GLY A 421 21.18 13.25 -42.56
C GLY A 421 21.62 13.81 -43.92
N ALA A 422 22.43 13.06 -44.67
CA ALA A 422 22.93 13.45 -46.00
C ALA A 422 22.98 12.23 -46.92
N GLY A 423 22.80 12.42 -48.24
CA GLY A 423 22.76 11.31 -49.20
C GLY A 423 24.02 10.43 -49.13
N GLN A 424 23.85 9.13 -49.31
CA GLN A 424 24.93 8.15 -49.19
C GLN A 424 25.02 7.28 -50.45
N SER A 425 26.22 7.19 -51.04
CA SER A 425 26.48 6.39 -52.23
C SER A 425 26.81 4.94 -51.87
N ILE A 426 26.10 4.00 -52.48
CA ILE A 426 26.27 2.55 -52.34
C ILE A 426 26.94 2.01 -53.61
N LEU A 427 28.14 1.46 -53.45
CA LEU A 427 28.96 0.84 -54.48
C LEU A 427 28.37 -0.50 -54.93
N ALA A 428 28.52 -0.76 -56.22
CA ALA A 428 28.13 -2.01 -56.85
C ALA A 428 28.84 -3.22 -56.21
N GLY A 429 28.08 -4.28 -55.95
CA GLY A 429 28.62 -5.59 -55.58
C GLY A 429 29.17 -5.70 -54.17
N SER A 430 28.89 -4.75 -53.28
CA SER A 430 29.40 -4.77 -51.90
C SER A 430 28.33 -4.43 -50.85
N TRP A 431 28.47 -4.99 -49.65
CA TRP A 431 27.65 -4.62 -48.49
C TRP A 431 28.20 -3.37 -47.82
N GLN A 432 27.34 -2.38 -47.60
CA GLN A 432 27.71 -1.14 -46.93
C GLN A 432 26.72 -0.79 -45.82
N LYS A 433 27.27 -0.33 -44.69
CA LYS A 433 26.49 0.14 -43.54
C LYS A 433 25.80 1.45 -43.85
N VAL A 434 24.53 1.57 -43.44
CA VAL A 434 23.75 2.81 -43.59
C VAL A 434 24.16 3.79 -42.48
N ASN A 435 24.51 5.01 -42.86
CA ASN A 435 25.00 6.04 -41.95
C ASN A 435 23.85 6.80 -41.27
N PHE A 436 23.08 6.12 -40.41
CA PHE A 436 22.10 6.78 -39.55
C PHE A 436 22.82 7.70 -38.55
N ASN A 437 23.12 8.92 -38.96
CA ASN A 437 23.96 9.87 -38.24
C ASN A 437 23.17 10.99 -37.57
N GLN A 438 21.84 10.93 -37.60
CA GLN A 438 20.95 11.85 -36.90
C GLN A 438 19.97 11.06 -36.03
N ILE A 439 19.64 11.58 -34.84
CA ILE A 439 18.73 10.95 -33.88
C ILE A 439 17.50 11.84 -33.74
N SER A 440 16.32 11.31 -34.08
CA SER A 440 15.04 11.98 -33.83
C SER A 440 14.54 11.74 -32.41
N TYR A 441 14.76 10.54 -31.86
CA TYR A 441 14.33 10.17 -30.51
C TYR A 441 15.14 8.98 -29.99
N ASP A 442 15.47 8.99 -28.70
CA ASP A 442 16.21 7.92 -28.02
C ASP A 442 16.04 8.03 -26.50
N GLU A 443 15.09 7.27 -25.93
CA GLU A 443 14.69 7.38 -24.52
C GLU A 443 15.80 7.07 -23.52
N LEU A 444 16.73 6.22 -23.94
CA LEU A 444 17.73 5.65 -23.07
C LEU A 444 19.14 6.02 -23.54
N THR A 445 19.32 6.84 -24.57
CA THR A 445 20.64 7.17 -25.14
C THR A 445 21.39 5.91 -25.57
N GLU A 446 20.70 5.05 -26.31
CA GLU A 446 21.15 3.75 -26.80
C GLU A 446 21.73 3.83 -28.23
N PHE A 447 21.45 4.90 -28.97
CA PHE A 447 21.91 5.12 -30.33
C PHE A 447 23.19 5.96 -30.39
N GLU A 448 24.22 5.44 -31.05
CA GLU A 448 25.46 6.13 -31.31
C GLU A 448 25.48 6.65 -32.76
N ALA A 449 25.19 7.95 -32.94
CA ALA A 449 25.12 8.58 -34.25
C ALA A 449 26.44 8.50 -35.04
N THR A 450 27.59 8.73 -34.39
CA THR A 450 28.92 8.69 -35.02
C THR A 450 29.24 7.31 -35.58
N GLY A 451 28.88 6.25 -34.85
CA GLY A 451 29.06 4.86 -35.27
C GLY A 451 27.88 4.28 -36.07
N SER A 452 26.81 5.05 -36.25
CA SER A 452 25.53 4.63 -36.86
C SER A 452 25.07 3.25 -36.36
N ARG A 453 25.10 3.06 -35.04
CA ARG A 453 24.76 1.79 -34.38
C ARG A 453 23.89 2.04 -33.16
N TRP A 454 23.01 1.09 -32.88
CA TRP A 454 22.27 1.06 -31.63
C TRP A 454 22.84 -0.01 -30.71
N ARG A 455 22.88 0.25 -29.40
CA ARG A 455 23.29 -0.71 -28.37
C ARG A 455 22.16 -0.89 -27.37
N ALA A 456 21.69 -2.12 -27.24
CA ALA A 456 20.69 -2.50 -26.24
C ALA A 456 21.28 -2.26 -24.85
N LYS A 457 20.77 -1.29 -24.09
CA LYS A 457 21.18 -1.13 -22.68
C LYS A 457 20.61 -2.23 -21.80
N GLN A 458 19.59 -2.93 -22.27
CA GLN A 458 18.93 -4.01 -21.54
C GLN A 458 18.72 -5.22 -22.44
N ALA A 459 18.78 -6.43 -21.88
CA ALA A 459 18.33 -7.62 -22.59
C ALA A 459 16.81 -7.57 -22.78
N GLY A 460 16.27 -7.99 -23.92
CA GLY A 460 14.84 -7.88 -24.20
C GLY A 460 14.42 -8.35 -25.58
N LYS A 461 13.11 -8.39 -25.83
CA LYS A 461 12.56 -8.59 -27.17
C LYS A 461 12.39 -7.21 -27.82
N TYR A 462 12.96 -7.04 -29.00
CA TYR A 462 12.95 -5.78 -29.73
C TYR A 462 12.32 -5.97 -31.10
N ARG A 463 11.55 -4.96 -31.53
CA ARG A 463 11.12 -4.78 -32.90
C ARG A 463 12.04 -3.78 -33.56
N ILE A 464 12.66 -4.19 -34.65
CA ILE A 464 13.61 -3.41 -35.43
C ILE A 464 13.02 -3.22 -36.81
N GLN A 465 12.81 -1.97 -37.21
CA GLN A 465 12.27 -1.61 -38.50
C GLN A 465 13.21 -0.65 -39.20
N ALA A 466 13.49 -0.93 -40.48
CA ALA A 466 14.27 -0.05 -41.32
C ALA A 466 13.53 0.21 -42.63
N TYR A 467 13.66 1.44 -43.12
CA TYR A 467 13.18 1.87 -44.42
C TYR A 467 14.27 2.69 -45.08
N ILE A 468 14.68 2.32 -46.29
CA ILE A 468 15.79 2.93 -47.03
C ILE A 468 15.29 3.30 -48.43
N SER A 469 15.18 4.60 -48.72
CA SER A 469 14.83 5.07 -50.06
C SER A 469 16.08 5.22 -50.92
N THR A 470 15.97 4.80 -52.18
CA THR A 470 17.03 4.88 -53.20
C THR A 470 16.62 5.86 -54.31
N ASP A 471 17.62 6.39 -55.01
CA ASP A 471 17.46 7.03 -56.32
C ASP A 471 16.84 6.06 -57.38
N PRO A 472 16.47 6.55 -58.57
CA PRO A 472 16.09 5.69 -59.70
C PRO A 472 17.17 4.64 -60.00
N GLN A 473 16.74 3.43 -60.34
CA GLN A 473 17.62 2.26 -60.43
C GLN A 473 17.78 1.77 -61.85
N VAL A 474 18.95 1.19 -62.15
CA VAL A 474 19.13 0.39 -63.37
C VAL A 474 18.14 -0.77 -63.36
N ASP A 475 17.46 -1.01 -64.48
CA ASP A 475 16.51 -2.10 -64.59
C ASP A 475 17.15 -3.46 -64.29
N GLY A 476 16.52 -4.24 -63.42
CA GLY A 476 17.03 -5.55 -63.02
C GLY A 476 18.10 -5.49 -61.92
N ASN A 477 18.29 -4.36 -61.25
CA ASN A 477 19.26 -4.23 -60.16
C ASN A 477 18.80 -5.00 -58.91
N ARG A 478 19.56 -6.04 -58.50
CA ARG A 478 19.28 -6.72 -57.23
C ARG A 478 19.80 -5.92 -56.04
N THR A 479 18.92 -5.67 -55.08
CA THR A 479 19.19 -4.94 -53.84
C THR A 479 18.73 -5.72 -52.63
N ARG A 480 19.45 -5.58 -51.51
CA ARG A 480 19.20 -6.36 -50.29
C ARG A 480 19.41 -5.49 -49.05
N LEU A 481 18.58 -5.68 -48.03
CA LEU A 481 18.65 -5.01 -46.75
C LEU A 481 18.88 -6.05 -45.65
N ALA A 482 19.90 -5.84 -44.83
CA ALA A 482 20.30 -6.79 -43.81
C ALA A 482 20.42 -6.14 -42.44
N LEU A 483 19.96 -6.87 -41.43
CA LEU A 483 20.25 -6.62 -40.03
C LEU A 483 21.53 -7.37 -39.65
N HIS A 484 22.46 -6.67 -39.03
CA HIS A 484 23.65 -7.25 -38.40
C HIS A 484 23.55 -7.09 -36.89
N VAL A 485 23.92 -8.13 -36.16
CA VAL A 485 23.93 -8.16 -34.68
C VAL A 485 25.34 -8.52 -34.23
N ASN A 486 25.92 -7.70 -33.36
CA ASN A 486 27.23 -7.89 -32.75
C ASN A 486 28.43 -8.03 -33.71
N ASP A 487 28.24 -7.67 -34.98
CA ASP A 487 29.23 -7.80 -36.03
C ASP A 487 30.12 -6.55 -36.14
N GLN A 488 31.38 -6.67 -35.76
CA GLN A 488 32.37 -5.57 -35.66
C GLN A 488 33.00 -5.13 -36.99
N GLN A 489 32.33 -5.37 -38.14
CA GLN A 489 32.83 -5.12 -39.51
C GLN A 489 34.10 -5.92 -39.87
N VAL A 490 33.91 -7.09 -40.46
CA VAL A 490 34.88 -7.65 -41.42
C VAL A 490 34.15 -7.93 -42.71
N ALA A 491 34.71 -7.50 -43.85
CA ALA A 491 34.13 -7.76 -45.16
C ALA A 491 33.87 -9.28 -45.33
N GLY A 492 32.62 -9.66 -45.56
CA GLY A 492 32.21 -11.06 -45.74
C GLY A 492 31.54 -11.74 -44.53
N SER A 493 31.25 -11.05 -43.44
CA SER A 493 30.41 -11.60 -42.36
C SER A 493 28.97 -11.84 -42.81
N SER A 494 28.38 -12.95 -42.35
CA SER A 494 26.99 -13.33 -42.66
C SER A 494 25.99 -12.42 -41.93
N ALA A 495 25.01 -11.87 -42.66
CA ALA A 495 23.88 -11.14 -42.07
C ALA A 495 23.16 -12.00 -41.00
N TYR A 496 22.69 -11.36 -39.92
CA TYR A 496 21.84 -12.03 -38.93
C TYR A 496 20.47 -12.37 -39.56
N ALA A 497 19.89 -11.41 -40.27
CA ALA A 497 18.68 -11.60 -41.06
C ALA A 497 18.64 -10.64 -42.25
N TYR A 498 18.04 -11.09 -43.35
CA TYR A 498 17.65 -10.20 -44.45
C TYR A 498 16.26 -9.64 -44.15
N LEU A 499 16.16 -8.31 -44.08
CA LEU A 499 14.89 -7.60 -43.92
C LEU A 499 14.18 -7.45 -45.27
N ASP A 500 14.97 -7.43 -46.37
CA ASP A 500 14.47 -7.31 -47.73
C ASP A 500 15.50 -7.86 -48.74
N ASP A 501 15.05 -8.45 -49.84
CA ASP A 501 15.87 -8.95 -50.95
C ASP A 501 15.03 -8.94 -52.23
N ARG A 502 15.31 -8.00 -53.14
CA ARG A 502 14.47 -7.77 -54.30
C ARG A 502 15.26 -7.23 -55.48
N VAL A 503 14.72 -7.48 -56.66
CA VAL A 503 15.18 -6.88 -57.92
C VAL A 503 14.32 -5.65 -58.19
N ILE A 504 14.95 -4.48 -58.29
CA ILE A 504 14.32 -3.19 -58.53
C ILE A 504 14.84 -2.56 -59.83
N GLY A 505 14.17 -1.52 -60.33
CA GLY A 505 14.46 -0.92 -61.63
C GLY A 505 13.51 0.20 -62.00
N GLY A 506 13.98 1.13 -62.83
CA GLY A 506 13.16 2.11 -63.52
C GLY A 506 13.49 3.55 -63.16
N LEU A 507 12.80 4.49 -63.84
CA LEU A 507 13.02 5.94 -63.72
C LEU A 507 12.51 6.56 -62.41
N ASN A 508 11.87 5.77 -61.53
CA ASN A 508 11.28 6.23 -60.28
C ASN A 508 12.10 5.83 -59.06
N TYR A 509 12.04 6.64 -58.00
CA TYR A 509 12.58 6.30 -56.69
C TYR A 509 12.01 4.97 -56.17
N SER A 510 12.86 4.19 -55.51
CA SER A 510 12.52 2.89 -54.94
C SER A 510 12.85 2.85 -53.44
N ALA A 511 12.50 1.76 -52.76
CA ALA A 511 12.87 1.56 -51.36
C ALA A 511 13.05 0.09 -50.99
N LEU A 512 13.92 -0.12 -50.01
CA LEU A 512 14.06 -1.35 -49.25
C LEU A 512 13.45 -1.13 -47.88
N SER A 513 12.66 -2.09 -47.40
CA SER A 513 12.10 -1.96 -46.05
C SER A 513 11.79 -3.32 -45.45
N GLY A 514 11.93 -3.41 -44.14
CA GLY A 514 11.48 -4.59 -43.42
C GLY A 514 11.43 -4.34 -41.92
N THR A 515 10.72 -5.24 -41.24
CA THR A 515 10.58 -5.25 -39.79
C THR A 515 10.90 -6.65 -39.30
N ILE A 516 11.66 -6.75 -38.22
CA ILE A 516 11.96 -8.01 -37.57
C ILE A 516 11.85 -7.87 -36.06
N GLU A 517 11.39 -8.92 -35.42
CA GLU A 517 11.39 -9.04 -33.97
C GLU A 517 12.43 -10.07 -33.54
N LEU A 518 13.29 -9.70 -32.60
CA LEU A 518 14.31 -10.60 -32.08
C LEU A 518 14.62 -10.30 -30.61
N LYS A 519 15.09 -11.33 -29.93
CA LYS A 519 15.61 -11.20 -28.58
C LYS A 519 17.09 -10.83 -28.64
N LEU A 520 17.48 -9.82 -27.88
CA LEU A 520 18.86 -9.35 -27.75
C LEU A 520 19.27 -9.38 -26.29
N GLU A 521 20.55 -9.71 -26.04
CA GLU A 521 21.16 -9.58 -24.73
C GLU A 521 21.61 -8.13 -24.50
N ALA A 522 21.79 -7.73 -23.23
CA ALA A 522 22.34 -6.41 -22.91
C ALA A 522 23.71 -6.21 -23.58
N ASP A 523 24.01 -4.97 -23.95
CA ASP A 523 25.17 -4.53 -24.73
C ASP A 523 25.28 -5.08 -26.15
N SER A 524 24.32 -5.90 -26.58
CA SER A 524 24.22 -6.27 -27.99
C SER A 524 24.05 -5.00 -28.82
N PHE A 525 24.80 -4.90 -29.91
CA PHE A 525 24.66 -3.79 -30.84
C PHE A 525 24.15 -4.28 -32.18
N ILE A 526 23.42 -3.42 -32.87
CA ILE A 526 22.94 -3.69 -34.21
C ILE A 526 23.30 -2.57 -35.18
N ASP A 527 23.47 -2.94 -36.44
CA ASP A 527 23.48 -2.01 -37.55
C ASP A 527 22.76 -2.58 -38.77
N ILE A 528 22.41 -1.68 -39.69
CA ILE A 528 21.71 -2.00 -40.93
C ILE A 528 22.69 -1.81 -42.09
N ARG A 529 22.71 -2.79 -42.99
CA ARG A 529 23.54 -2.77 -44.20
C ARG A 529 22.69 -2.97 -45.44
N VAL A 530 23.11 -2.35 -46.53
CA VAL A 530 22.52 -2.46 -47.85
C VAL A 530 23.55 -3.03 -48.81
N PHE A 531 23.09 -3.92 -49.69
CA PHE A 531 23.82 -4.37 -50.87
C PHE A 531 23.06 -3.97 -52.11
N SER A 532 23.79 -3.57 -53.14
CA SER A 532 23.25 -3.31 -54.46
C SER A 532 24.17 -3.89 -55.53
N GLN A 533 23.61 -4.56 -56.54
CA GLN A 533 24.38 -5.13 -57.63
C GLN A 533 25.00 -4.05 -58.52
N ASN A 534 24.30 -2.93 -58.72
CA ASN A 534 24.79 -1.74 -59.40
C ASN A 534 24.97 -0.58 -58.41
N LYS A 535 25.73 0.45 -58.79
CA LYS A 535 25.88 1.64 -57.96
C LYS A 535 24.52 2.35 -57.82
N THR A 536 24.18 2.80 -56.61
CA THR A 536 22.96 3.57 -56.29
C THR A 536 23.21 4.52 -55.14
N ASP A 537 22.49 5.64 -55.09
CA ASP A 537 22.48 6.54 -53.93
C ASP A 537 21.22 6.34 -53.08
N ILE A 538 21.38 6.27 -51.75
CA ILE A 538 20.27 6.31 -50.79
C ILE A 538 19.99 7.74 -50.33
N LEU A 539 18.71 8.08 -50.24
CA LEU A 539 18.24 9.45 -50.03
C LEU A 539 18.19 9.82 -48.53
N PRO A 540 18.56 11.06 -48.15
CA PRO A 540 18.50 11.50 -46.77
C PRO A 540 17.09 11.90 -46.32
N GLY A 541 16.85 11.89 -45.00
CA GLY A 541 15.66 12.43 -44.36
C GLY A 541 14.90 11.43 -43.49
N GLY A 542 14.37 11.90 -42.35
CA GLY A 542 13.69 11.06 -41.33
C GLY A 542 12.35 10.44 -41.73
N GLY A 543 11.87 10.73 -42.94
CA GLY A 543 10.73 10.06 -43.60
C GLY A 543 11.11 9.24 -44.83
N LEU A 544 12.38 9.24 -45.25
CA LEU A 544 12.85 8.58 -46.48
C LEU A 544 13.89 7.50 -46.21
N THR A 545 14.78 7.69 -45.21
CA THR A 545 15.76 6.68 -44.81
C THR A 545 15.94 6.71 -43.29
N TYR A 546 15.36 5.73 -42.60
CA TYR A 546 15.30 5.68 -41.13
C TYR A 546 15.36 4.27 -40.55
N LEU A 547 15.70 4.21 -39.26
CA LEU A 547 15.71 3.04 -38.40
C LEU A 547 14.93 3.35 -37.14
N THR A 548 13.96 2.50 -36.81
CA THR A 548 13.22 2.54 -35.55
C THR A 548 13.42 1.24 -34.77
N ILE A 549 13.64 1.36 -33.47
CA ILE A 549 13.82 0.22 -32.56
C ILE A 549 12.91 0.45 -31.37
N SER A 550 12.02 -0.50 -31.11
CA SER A 550 11.18 -0.49 -29.92
C SER A 550 11.33 -1.78 -29.14
N ARG A 551 11.39 -1.71 -27.81
CA ARG A 551 11.25 -2.90 -26.98
C ARG A 551 9.76 -3.21 -26.83
N MET A 552 9.45 -4.49 -26.86
CA MET A 552 8.08 -5.01 -26.76
C MET A 552 7.88 -5.78 -25.47
#